data_AF-A0A536IT61-F1
#
_entry.id   AF-A0A536IT61-F1
#
_cell.length_a   1.000
_cell.length_b   1.000
_cell.length_c   1.000
_cell.angle_alpha   90.00
_cell.angle_beta   90.00
_cell.angle_gamma   90.00
#
_symmetry.space_group_name_H-M   'P 1'
#
loop_
_entity.id
_entity.type
_entity.pdbx_description
1 polymer ?
#
loop_
_entity_poly.entity_id
_entity_poly.type
_entity_poly.pdbx_seq_one_letter_code
_entity_poly.pdbx_strand_id
1 'polypeptide(L)'
;LRLATALAGYRFIQTEIEAIDVERHVVRTADGDLPYDHVVVAPGSVTNDYGIPGVAEHAVAMKWLADGEAVRKRVIRAFEDAAIESDAAKRKQDLTFVLIGAGPVGVELASSLRDLMDHTLRRIYPTVDFERDVTIHLLDAADRVLPSFDPRLGRIAMKRLEQQKIRVLLKAAVSEIRPGLVRTKEGAELRARTIVWSAGVKTNPLLATIDLPKAKDGRLLVDARLRADGRDDVLSLGDAAAFDYQGRPLPQLAQVAVMEAKAAARNVAALVRGQPAVPYVYRRKGDLIALGRTNAGAELALVRGSVVMSGLPAWTVWRGNYLLQLLGVRNRATLLMEWVLSYFSGRLVADAP
;
A
#
# COMPACT_ATOMS: atom_id res chain seq x y z
N LEU A 1 -3.24 -7.94 -20.05
CA LEU A 1 -4.18 -6.85 -20.35
C LEU A 1 -4.05 -6.35 -21.78
N ARG A 2 -2.85 -5.93 -22.21
CA ARG A 2 -2.62 -5.33 -23.52
C ARG A 2 -3.24 -6.10 -24.70
N LEU A 3 -3.11 -7.43 -24.69
CA LEU A 3 -3.70 -8.28 -25.73
C LEU A 3 -5.24 -8.35 -25.66
N ALA A 4 -5.79 -8.39 -24.44
CA ALA A 4 -7.23 -8.51 -24.21
C ALA A 4 -7.99 -7.22 -24.56
N THR A 5 -7.34 -6.06 -24.43
CA THR A 5 -7.91 -4.76 -24.80
C THR A 5 -7.60 -4.37 -26.25
N ALA A 6 -6.63 -5.03 -26.91
CA ALA A 6 -6.22 -4.70 -28.29
C ALA A 6 -7.37 -4.79 -29.30
N LEU A 7 -8.27 -5.76 -29.11
CA LEU A 7 -9.44 -5.94 -29.96
C LEU A 7 -10.45 -4.79 -29.88
N ALA A 8 -10.38 -3.96 -28.83
CA ALA A 8 -11.24 -2.79 -28.65
C ALA A 8 -10.63 -1.48 -29.20
N GLY A 9 -9.42 -1.52 -29.75
CA GLY A 9 -8.73 -0.33 -30.30
C GLY A 9 -8.25 0.64 -29.22
N TYR A 10 -7.14 0.34 -28.56
CA TYR A 10 -6.49 1.25 -27.60
C TYR A 10 -5.03 1.52 -27.98
N ARG A 11 -4.55 2.73 -27.69
CA ARG A 11 -3.13 3.10 -27.78
C ARG A 11 -2.55 3.20 -26.37
N PHE A 12 -1.46 2.50 -26.12
CA PHE A 12 -0.69 2.66 -24.88
C PHE A 12 0.57 3.47 -25.16
N ILE A 13 0.80 4.50 -24.34
CA ILE A 13 1.98 5.34 -24.39
C ILE A 13 2.66 5.22 -23.03
N GLN A 14 3.95 4.87 -23.03
CA GLN A 14 4.77 4.87 -21.82
C GLN A 14 5.49 6.21 -21.75
N THR A 15 4.93 7.14 -20.99
CA THR A 15 5.52 8.46 -20.75
C THR A 15 5.16 8.94 -19.35
N GLU A 16 5.94 9.88 -18.83
CA GLU A 16 5.57 10.68 -17.67
C GLU A 16 4.70 11.85 -18.11
N ILE A 17 3.67 12.15 -17.33
CA ILE A 17 2.79 13.30 -17.56
C ILE A 17 3.32 14.45 -16.72
N GLU A 18 3.55 15.60 -17.36
CA GLU A 18 4.04 16.80 -16.69
C GLU A 18 2.87 17.68 -16.21
N ALA A 19 1.80 17.78 -17.00
CA ALA A 19 0.62 18.55 -16.63
C ALA A 19 -0.63 18.13 -17.43
N ILE A 20 -1.81 18.54 -16.95
CA ILE A 20 -3.07 18.44 -17.71
C ILE A 20 -3.65 19.85 -17.83
N ASP A 21 -3.69 20.37 -19.05
CA ASP A 21 -4.31 21.65 -19.37
C ASP A 21 -5.75 21.41 -19.79
N VAL A 22 -6.67 21.71 -18.86
CA VAL A 22 -8.10 21.45 -19.03
C VAL A 22 -8.80 22.42 -19.96
N GLU A 23 -8.22 23.61 -20.18
CA GLU A 23 -8.80 24.62 -21.07
C GLU A 23 -8.38 24.34 -22.52
N ARG A 24 -7.13 23.94 -22.73
CA ARG A 24 -6.61 23.56 -24.06
C ARG A 24 -6.95 22.12 -24.45
N HIS A 25 -7.49 21.32 -23.53
CA HIS A 25 -7.79 19.89 -23.72
C HIS A 25 -6.55 19.07 -24.11
N VAL A 26 -5.45 19.26 -23.35
CA VAL A 26 -4.16 18.62 -23.63
C VAL A 26 -3.55 18.02 -22.37
N VAL A 27 -3.05 16.79 -22.50
CA VAL A 27 -2.11 16.18 -21.55
C VAL A 27 -0.68 16.49 -22.02
N ARG A 28 0.08 17.24 -21.24
CA ARG A 28 1.47 17.60 -21.55
C ARG A 28 2.43 16.52 -21.06
N THR A 29 3.36 16.14 -21.91
CA THR A 29 4.37 15.10 -21.63
C THR A 29 5.72 15.53 -22.21
N ALA A 30 6.81 14.92 -21.75
CA ALA A 30 8.15 15.19 -22.28
C ALA A 30 8.27 14.85 -23.79
N ASP A 31 7.44 13.93 -24.28
CA ASP A 31 7.43 13.47 -25.68
C ASP A 31 6.45 14.29 -26.56
N GLY A 32 5.81 15.31 -25.99
CA GLY A 32 4.88 16.21 -26.67
C GLY A 32 3.46 16.20 -26.10
N ASP A 33 2.64 17.10 -26.65
CA ASP A 33 1.27 17.33 -26.21
C ASP A 33 0.31 16.28 -26.79
N LEU A 34 -0.52 15.69 -25.92
CA LEU A 34 -1.54 14.71 -26.29
C LEU A 34 -2.94 15.36 -26.16
N PRO A 35 -3.62 15.69 -27.27
CA PRO A 35 -4.98 16.23 -27.20
C PRO A 35 -5.97 15.15 -26.75
N TYR A 36 -7.04 15.57 -26.08
CA TYR A 36 -8.12 14.69 -25.64
C TYR A 36 -9.51 15.32 -25.82
N ASP A 37 -10.54 14.50 -25.99
CA ASP A 37 -11.94 14.94 -25.86
C ASP A 37 -12.46 14.74 -24.43
N HIS A 38 -12.06 13.63 -23.80
CA HIS A 38 -12.30 13.36 -22.37
C HIS A 38 -11.03 12.82 -21.71
N VAL A 39 -10.77 13.20 -20.46
CA VAL A 39 -9.65 12.71 -19.65
C VAL A 39 -10.13 12.08 -18.34
N VAL A 40 -9.56 10.93 -17.98
CA VAL A 40 -9.75 10.28 -16.69
C VAL A 40 -8.46 10.39 -15.88
N VAL A 41 -8.47 11.23 -14.85
CA VAL A 41 -7.34 11.51 -13.97
C VAL A 41 -7.28 10.45 -12.86
N ALA A 42 -6.33 9.53 -12.97
CA ALA A 42 -6.10 8.48 -11.97
C ALA A 42 -4.60 8.23 -11.66
N PRO A 43 -3.78 9.27 -11.40
CA PRO A 43 -2.34 9.12 -11.14
C PRO A 43 -2.01 8.51 -9.76
N GLY A 44 -3.03 8.19 -8.97
CA GLY A 44 -2.87 7.62 -7.63
C GLY A 44 -2.31 8.60 -6.60
N SER A 45 -1.55 8.07 -5.66
CA SER A 45 -0.89 8.79 -4.56
C SER A 45 0.60 8.45 -4.52
N VAL A 46 1.39 9.27 -3.83
CA VAL A 46 2.82 9.04 -3.55
C VAL A 46 3.06 8.91 -2.05
N THR A 47 4.23 8.40 -1.66
CA THR A 47 4.63 8.32 -0.25
C THR A 47 4.62 9.71 0.39
N ASN A 48 4.11 9.80 1.61
CA ASN A 48 4.18 11.03 2.41
C ASN A 48 5.22 10.88 3.50
N ASP A 49 6.27 11.68 3.45
CA ASP A 49 7.32 11.81 4.46
C ASP A 49 6.95 12.83 5.57
N TYR A 50 5.84 13.56 5.40
CA TYR A 50 5.43 14.69 6.25
C TYR A 50 6.51 15.77 6.44
N GLY A 51 7.49 15.86 5.55
CA GLY A 51 8.65 16.74 5.71
C GLY A 51 9.53 16.39 6.92
N ILE A 52 9.46 15.15 7.42
CA ILE A 52 10.30 14.70 8.55
C ILE A 52 11.75 14.52 8.04
N PRO A 53 12.74 15.18 8.66
CA PRO A 53 14.13 15.10 8.22
C PRO A 53 14.67 13.66 8.20
N GLY A 54 15.36 13.29 7.11
CA GLY A 54 16.03 12.02 6.97
C GLY A 54 15.17 10.86 6.48
N VAL A 55 13.85 11.03 6.33
CA VAL A 55 12.97 9.96 5.82
C VAL A 55 13.36 9.54 4.41
N ALA A 56 13.51 10.50 3.50
CA ALA A 56 13.84 10.23 2.11
C ALA A 56 15.26 9.66 1.94
N GLU A 57 16.18 10.04 2.83
CA GLU A 57 17.60 9.70 2.76
C GLU A 57 17.95 8.36 3.41
N HIS A 58 17.21 7.97 4.46
CA HIS A 58 17.62 6.87 5.34
C HIS A 58 16.57 5.76 5.49
N ALA A 59 15.31 6.00 5.12
CA ALA A 59 14.28 4.96 5.10
C ALA A 59 14.00 4.46 3.67
N VAL A 60 13.55 3.22 3.55
CA VAL A 60 12.96 2.71 2.30
C VAL A 60 11.47 2.95 2.36
N ALA A 61 10.87 3.51 1.31
CA ALA A 61 9.42 3.52 1.17
C ALA A 61 8.86 2.09 1.00
N MET A 62 7.54 1.95 0.92
CA MET A 62 6.90 0.69 0.54
C MET A 62 5.70 0.97 -0.37
N LYS A 63 5.97 1.59 -1.53
CA LYS A 63 4.94 2.02 -2.49
C LYS A 63 5.05 1.30 -3.82
N TRP A 64 6.26 1.15 -4.33
CA TRP A 64 6.55 0.58 -5.65
C TRP A 64 7.14 -0.83 -5.54
N LEU A 65 7.17 -1.55 -6.66
CA LEU A 65 7.78 -2.88 -6.71
C LEU A 65 9.27 -2.83 -6.31
N ALA A 66 10.00 -1.84 -6.83
CA ALA A 66 11.41 -1.62 -6.52
C ALA A 66 11.65 -1.37 -5.02
N ASP A 67 10.70 -0.77 -4.30
CA ASP A 67 10.79 -0.58 -2.86
C ASP A 67 10.78 -1.94 -2.14
N GLY A 68 9.88 -2.85 -2.55
CA GLY A 68 9.80 -4.21 -2.01
C GLY A 68 11.07 -5.02 -2.28
N GLU A 69 11.65 -4.89 -3.47
CA GLU A 69 12.95 -5.49 -3.81
C GLU A 69 14.08 -4.92 -2.95
N ALA A 70 14.10 -3.60 -2.74
CA ALA A 70 15.08 -2.95 -1.89
C ALA A 70 14.97 -3.39 -0.42
N VAL A 71 13.75 -3.49 0.13
CA VAL A 71 13.52 -4.03 1.48
C VAL A 71 14.00 -5.47 1.57
N ARG A 72 13.63 -6.32 0.62
CA ARG A 72 14.07 -7.73 0.56
C ARG A 72 15.60 -7.85 0.57
N LYS A 73 16.28 -7.09 -0.29
CA LYS A 73 17.74 -7.06 -0.39
C LYS A 73 18.40 -6.60 0.91
N ARG A 74 17.86 -5.56 1.56
CA ARG A 74 18.38 -5.09 2.87
C ARG A 74 18.20 -6.14 3.97
N VAL A 75 17.07 -6.84 3.97
CA VAL A 75 16.80 -7.92 4.94
C VAL A 75 17.77 -9.08 4.75
N ILE A 76 17.95 -9.58 3.53
CA ILE A 76 18.86 -10.70 3.26
C ILE A 76 20.29 -10.33 3.67
N ARG A 77 20.78 -9.17 3.20
CA ARG A 77 22.12 -8.67 3.55
C ARG A 77 22.31 -8.49 5.06
N ALA A 78 21.28 -8.08 5.80
CA ALA A 78 21.36 -7.97 7.25
C ALA A 78 21.66 -9.31 7.91
N PHE A 79 21.08 -10.41 7.42
CA PHE A 79 21.39 -11.73 7.95
C PHE A 79 22.74 -12.26 7.48
N GLU A 80 23.15 -11.99 6.25
CA GLU A 80 24.49 -12.36 5.74
C GLU A 80 25.61 -11.70 6.56
N ASP A 81 25.51 -10.38 6.77
CA ASP A 81 26.50 -9.63 7.55
C ASP A 81 26.50 -10.08 9.02
N ALA A 82 25.31 -10.25 9.61
CA ALA A 82 25.16 -10.67 11.00
C ALA A 82 25.70 -12.09 11.28
N ALA A 83 25.68 -12.98 10.28
CA ALA A 83 26.16 -14.35 10.44
C ALA A 83 27.68 -14.46 10.63
N ILE A 84 28.43 -13.44 10.19
CA ILE A 84 29.89 -13.34 10.36
C ILE A 84 30.30 -12.25 11.37
N GLU A 85 29.35 -11.52 11.94
CA GLU A 85 29.61 -10.43 12.88
C GLU A 85 29.89 -10.96 14.30
N SER A 86 31.09 -10.64 14.79
CA SER A 86 31.56 -11.04 16.13
C SER A 86 31.08 -10.11 17.23
N ASP A 87 30.94 -8.80 16.95
CA ASP A 87 30.43 -7.83 17.90
C ASP A 87 28.92 -8.01 18.10
N ALA A 88 28.53 -8.43 19.30
CA ALA A 88 27.14 -8.66 19.66
C ALA A 88 26.26 -7.40 19.57
N ALA A 89 26.80 -6.22 19.88
CA ALA A 89 26.05 -4.97 19.81
C ALA A 89 25.76 -4.59 18.36
N LYS A 90 26.77 -4.70 17.49
CA LYS A 90 26.63 -4.44 16.05
C LYS A 90 25.71 -5.46 15.38
N ARG A 91 25.87 -6.76 15.67
CA ARG A 91 24.98 -7.82 15.17
C ARG A 91 23.53 -7.56 15.53
N LYS A 92 23.25 -7.14 16.77
CA LYS A 92 21.90 -6.77 17.21
C LYS A 92 21.36 -5.55 16.46
N GLN A 93 22.18 -4.53 16.23
CA GLN A 93 21.78 -3.36 15.44
C GLN A 93 21.46 -3.72 13.99
N ASP A 94 22.27 -4.60 13.38
CA ASP A 94 22.06 -5.07 12.00
C ASP A 94 20.76 -5.88 11.87
N LEU A 95 20.44 -6.68 12.88
CA LEU A 95 19.22 -7.48 12.96
C LEU A 95 18.04 -6.78 13.66
N THR A 96 18.12 -5.46 13.83
CA THR A 96 16.98 -4.63 14.24
C THR A 96 16.35 -3.97 13.03
N PHE A 97 15.04 -4.17 12.89
CA PHE A 97 14.21 -3.67 11.80
C PHE A 97 13.17 -2.71 12.37
N VAL A 98 13.12 -1.47 11.87
CA VAL A 98 12.14 -0.47 12.31
C VAL A 98 11.20 -0.15 11.16
N LEU A 99 9.93 -0.49 11.33
CA LEU A 99 8.85 -0.16 10.42
C LEU A 99 8.04 0.98 11.00
N ILE A 100 7.84 2.04 10.20
CA ILE A 100 7.07 3.21 10.60
C ILE A 100 5.75 3.24 9.82
N GLY A 101 4.64 3.32 10.54
CA GLY A 101 3.26 3.23 10.05
C GLY A 101 2.64 1.86 10.34
N ALA A 102 1.78 1.77 11.35
CA ALA A 102 0.95 0.60 11.66
C ALA A 102 -0.42 0.62 10.93
N GLY A 103 -0.45 1.20 9.73
CA GLY A 103 -1.51 0.97 8.76
C GLY A 103 -1.41 -0.43 8.11
N PRO A 104 -2.27 -0.74 7.12
CA PRO A 104 -2.30 -2.06 6.50
C PRO A 104 -0.93 -2.53 6.00
N VAL A 105 -0.21 -1.67 5.27
CA VAL A 105 1.11 -2.00 4.69
C VAL A 105 2.12 -2.38 5.77
N GLY A 106 2.30 -1.56 6.81
CA GLY A 106 3.30 -1.85 7.85
C GLY A 106 2.94 -3.06 8.72
N VAL A 107 1.65 -3.29 9.00
CA VAL A 107 1.19 -4.49 9.72
C VAL A 107 1.45 -5.75 8.89
N GLU A 108 1.07 -5.76 7.60
CA GLU A 108 1.31 -6.91 6.71
C GLU A 108 2.81 -7.16 6.53
N LEU A 109 3.61 -6.11 6.37
CA LEU A 109 5.05 -6.21 6.20
C LEU A 109 5.74 -6.73 7.46
N ALA A 110 5.44 -6.19 8.65
CA ALA A 110 6.02 -6.64 9.91
C ALA A 110 5.71 -8.13 10.16
N SER A 111 4.45 -8.52 9.95
CA SER A 111 4.02 -9.92 10.10
C SER A 111 4.66 -10.84 9.06
N SER A 112 4.77 -10.40 7.81
CA SER A 112 5.41 -11.15 6.73
C SER A 112 6.92 -11.29 6.89
N LEU A 113 7.59 -10.27 7.43
CA LEU A 113 9.01 -10.31 7.77
C LEU A 113 9.26 -11.30 8.89
N ARG A 114 8.44 -11.27 9.96
CA ARG A 114 8.60 -12.25 11.05
C ARG A 114 8.45 -13.68 10.53
N ASP A 115 7.46 -13.93 9.69
CA ASP A 115 7.25 -15.27 9.13
C ASP A 115 8.40 -15.71 8.21
N LEU A 116 8.96 -14.81 7.41
CA LEU A 116 10.16 -15.07 6.62
C LEU A 116 11.35 -15.45 7.51
N MET A 117 11.58 -14.66 8.56
CA MET A 117 12.66 -14.85 9.51
C MET A 117 12.55 -16.22 10.20
N ASP A 118 11.38 -16.54 10.76
CA ASP A 118 11.17 -17.77 11.52
C ASP A 118 11.24 -19.04 10.70
N HIS A 119 10.62 -19.04 9.52
CA HIS A 119 10.42 -20.27 8.76
C HIS A 119 11.50 -20.51 7.72
N THR A 120 12.23 -19.45 7.33
CA THR A 120 13.20 -19.51 6.24
C THR A 120 14.60 -19.11 6.71
N LEU A 121 14.77 -17.87 7.15
CA LEU A 121 16.12 -17.34 7.46
C LEU A 121 16.75 -18.05 8.66
N ARG A 122 15.96 -18.49 9.65
CA ARG A 122 16.44 -19.27 10.80
C ARG A 122 17.15 -20.56 10.39
N ARG A 123 16.73 -21.17 9.28
CA ARG A 123 17.36 -22.40 8.76
C ARG A 123 18.62 -22.10 7.94
N ILE A 124 18.65 -20.95 7.27
CA ILE A 124 19.76 -20.52 6.41
C ILE A 124 20.93 -19.98 7.24
N TYR A 125 20.64 -19.27 8.35
CA TYR A 125 21.63 -18.65 9.23
C TYR A 125 21.57 -19.23 10.65
N PRO A 126 21.97 -20.50 10.85
CA PRO A 126 21.86 -21.18 12.14
C PRO A 126 22.79 -20.60 13.22
N THR A 127 23.79 -19.78 12.85
CA THR A 127 24.70 -19.10 13.78
C THR A 127 24.09 -17.87 14.45
N VAL A 128 22.98 -17.35 13.90
CA VAL A 128 22.26 -16.20 14.46
C VAL A 128 21.27 -16.69 15.52
N ASP A 129 21.33 -16.10 16.72
CA ASP A 129 20.31 -16.32 17.75
C ASP A 129 19.10 -15.40 17.48
N PHE A 130 18.04 -15.95 16.90
CA PHE A 130 16.85 -15.19 16.51
C PHE A 130 16.06 -14.62 17.69
N GLU A 131 16.15 -15.21 18.88
CA GLU A 131 15.41 -14.71 20.04
C GLU A 131 16.16 -13.57 20.72
N ARG A 132 17.50 -13.61 20.70
CA ARG A 132 18.35 -12.59 21.29
C ARG A 132 18.63 -11.42 20.34
N ASP A 133 18.94 -11.71 19.08
CA ASP A 133 19.55 -10.76 18.17
C ASP A 133 18.53 -10.10 17.21
N VAL A 134 17.45 -10.80 16.82
CA VAL A 134 16.47 -10.30 15.84
C VAL A 134 15.33 -9.53 16.50
N THR A 135 15.16 -8.26 16.15
CA THR A 135 14.08 -7.41 16.69
C THR A 135 13.33 -6.70 15.57
N ILE A 136 12.00 -6.77 15.60
CA ILE A 136 11.13 -5.98 14.72
C ILE A 136 10.36 -4.97 15.57
N HIS A 137 10.52 -3.69 15.27
CA HIS A 137 9.74 -2.59 15.81
C HIS A 137 8.72 -2.11 14.79
N LEU A 138 7.46 -1.92 15.21
CA LEU A 138 6.40 -1.30 14.41
C LEU A 138 5.91 -0.05 15.14
N LEU A 139 6.16 1.13 14.57
CA LEU A 139 5.83 2.42 15.16
C LEU A 139 4.59 3.03 14.49
N ASP A 140 3.75 3.70 15.26
CA ASP A 140 2.71 4.57 14.73
C ASP A 140 2.44 5.75 15.68
N ALA A 141 2.07 6.90 15.10
CA ALA A 141 1.62 8.07 15.86
C ALA A 141 0.21 7.88 16.44
N ALA A 142 -0.61 7.01 15.84
CA ALA A 142 -1.93 6.64 16.32
C ALA A 142 -1.86 5.83 17.61
N ASP A 143 -2.99 5.76 18.31
CA ASP A 143 -3.16 5.01 19.55
C ASP A 143 -3.52 3.52 19.35
N ARG A 144 -3.64 3.09 18.09
CA ARG A 144 -3.98 1.71 17.70
C ARG A 144 -3.43 1.37 16.32
N VAL A 145 -3.17 0.08 16.10
CA VAL A 145 -2.89 -0.46 14.77
C VAL A 145 -4.15 -0.45 13.89
N LEU A 146 -3.96 -0.30 12.58
CA LEU A 146 -5.03 -0.21 11.58
C LEU A 146 -6.09 0.85 11.93
N PRO A 147 -5.70 2.12 12.16
CA PRO A 147 -6.63 3.15 12.64
C PRO A 147 -7.77 3.47 11.66
N SER A 148 -7.63 3.15 10.38
CA SER A 148 -8.66 3.29 9.35
C SER A 148 -9.63 2.11 9.25
N PHE A 149 -9.37 0.99 9.94
CA PHE A 149 -10.19 -0.22 9.88
C PHE A 149 -11.14 -0.34 11.09
N ASP A 150 -12.07 -1.31 11.02
CA ASP A 150 -12.91 -1.71 12.14
C ASP A 150 -12.04 -2.02 13.38
N PRO A 151 -12.35 -1.47 14.57
CA PRO A 151 -11.56 -1.71 15.78
C PRO A 151 -11.37 -3.19 16.16
N ARG A 152 -12.30 -4.08 15.78
CA ARG A 152 -12.14 -5.53 15.98
C ARG A 152 -10.97 -6.08 15.17
N LEU A 153 -10.76 -5.60 13.93
CA LEU A 153 -9.60 -5.98 13.13
C LEU A 153 -8.29 -5.47 13.74
N GLY A 154 -8.27 -4.24 14.26
CA GLY A 154 -7.11 -3.72 14.98
C GLY A 154 -6.71 -4.59 16.17
N ARG A 155 -7.68 -5.07 16.95
CA ARG A 155 -7.44 -6.01 18.07
C ARG A 155 -6.90 -7.37 17.60
N ILE A 156 -7.44 -7.91 16.51
CA ILE A 156 -6.96 -9.17 15.91
C ILE A 156 -5.50 -9.01 15.45
N ALA A 157 -5.20 -7.91 14.76
CA ALA A 157 -3.85 -7.61 14.28
C ALA A 157 -2.87 -7.44 15.44
N MET A 158 -3.20 -6.63 16.46
CA MET A 158 -2.35 -6.41 17.64
C MET A 158 -2.02 -7.74 18.34
N LYS A 159 -3.04 -8.57 18.61
CA LYS A 159 -2.85 -9.89 19.22
C LYS A 159 -1.90 -10.78 18.39
N ARG A 160 -1.99 -10.72 17.07
CA ARG A 160 -1.07 -11.48 16.21
C ARG A 160 0.35 -10.94 16.27
N LEU A 161 0.52 -9.62 16.20
CA LEU A 161 1.83 -8.97 16.25
C LEU A 161 2.55 -9.32 17.57
N GLU A 162 1.81 -9.33 18.69
CA GLU A 162 2.30 -9.77 20.00
C GLU A 162 2.72 -11.25 19.99
N GLN A 163 1.90 -12.15 19.44
CA GLN A 163 2.25 -13.57 19.27
C GLN A 163 3.50 -13.78 18.41
N GLN A 164 3.72 -12.88 17.45
CA GLN A 164 4.91 -12.84 16.59
C GLN A 164 6.10 -12.12 17.24
N LYS A 165 5.98 -11.71 18.51
CA LYS A 165 7.00 -10.97 19.27
C LYS A 165 7.46 -9.67 18.58
N ILE A 166 6.57 -9.07 17.79
CA ILE A 166 6.81 -7.76 17.16
C ILE A 166 6.57 -6.69 18.22
N ARG A 167 7.53 -5.78 18.38
CA ARG A 167 7.45 -4.68 19.36
C ARG A 167 6.67 -3.53 18.75
N VAL A 168 5.40 -3.40 19.13
CA VAL A 168 4.54 -2.31 18.64
C VAL A 168 4.66 -1.11 19.57
N LEU A 169 5.02 0.05 19.01
CA LEU A 169 5.12 1.33 19.70
C LEU A 169 4.05 2.28 19.13
N LEU A 170 2.98 2.48 19.88
CA LEU A 170 1.89 3.37 19.53
C LEU A 170 2.07 4.72 20.22
N LYS A 171 1.39 5.76 19.72
CA LYS A 171 1.60 7.14 20.17
C LYS A 171 3.08 7.54 20.12
N ALA A 172 3.79 7.02 19.12
CA ALA A 172 5.21 7.20 18.91
C ALA A 172 5.44 7.87 17.56
N ALA A 173 5.28 9.19 17.53
CA ALA A 173 5.44 9.95 16.29
C ALA A 173 6.93 10.13 15.98
N VAL A 174 7.39 9.75 14.79
CA VAL A 174 8.78 9.98 14.38
C VAL A 174 9.04 11.48 14.19
N SER A 175 10.18 11.95 14.69
CA SER A 175 10.64 13.34 14.60
C SER A 175 11.82 13.52 13.66
N GLU A 176 12.69 12.51 13.55
CA GLU A 176 13.91 12.56 12.74
C GLU A 176 14.39 11.12 12.45
N ILE A 177 14.97 10.90 11.28
CA ILE A 177 15.74 9.71 10.97
C ILE A 177 17.18 10.14 10.64
N ARG A 178 18.16 9.47 11.23
CA ARG A 178 19.59 9.62 10.94
C ARG A 178 20.14 8.29 10.42
N PRO A 179 21.39 8.24 9.91
CA PRO A 179 22.01 6.98 9.53
C PRO A 179 21.96 5.97 10.69
N GLY A 180 21.13 4.93 10.53
CA GLY A 180 20.98 3.85 11.51
C GLY A 180 20.20 4.18 12.79
N LEU A 181 19.49 5.32 12.87
CA LEU A 181 18.80 5.77 14.07
C LEU A 181 17.44 6.41 13.74
N VAL A 182 16.39 5.98 14.45
CA VAL A 182 15.07 6.60 14.43
C VAL A 182 14.82 7.30 15.76
N ARG A 183 14.38 8.56 15.72
CA ARG A 183 13.98 9.34 16.89
C ARG A 183 12.48 9.61 16.87
N THR A 184 11.84 9.48 18.02
CA THR A 184 10.44 9.87 18.20
C THR A 184 10.33 11.23 18.87
N LYS A 185 9.17 11.89 18.75
CA LYS A 185 8.87 13.17 19.41
C LYS A 185 8.87 13.05 20.93
N GLU A 186 8.57 11.85 21.43
CA GLU A 186 8.54 11.51 22.85
C GLU A 186 9.94 11.21 23.40
N GLY A 187 10.99 11.27 22.56
CA GLY A 187 12.40 11.12 22.96
C GLY A 187 12.94 9.69 22.86
N ALA A 188 12.17 8.73 22.34
CA ALA A 188 12.68 7.38 22.14
C ALA A 188 13.68 7.33 20.98
N GLU A 189 14.77 6.57 21.16
CA GLU A 189 15.81 6.34 20.17
C GLU A 189 15.90 4.86 19.83
N LEU A 190 15.73 4.50 18.55
CA LEU A 190 15.84 3.13 18.07
C LEU A 190 16.96 3.00 17.05
N ARG A 191 17.96 2.18 17.35
CA ARG A 191 19.04 1.86 16.42
C ARG A 191 18.66 0.67 15.55
N ALA A 192 18.75 0.83 14.24
CA ALA A 192 18.36 -0.18 13.28
C ALA A 192 19.07 0.03 11.95
N ARG A 193 19.55 -1.05 11.33
CA ARG A 193 20.08 -1.00 9.97
C ARG A 193 18.97 -0.81 8.93
N THR A 194 17.85 -1.52 9.11
CA THR A 194 16.75 -1.49 8.15
C THR A 194 15.60 -0.67 8.70
N ILE A 195 15.37 0.48 8.08
CA ILE A 195 14.29 1.41 8.40
C ILE A 195 13.34 1.48 7.21
N VAL A 196 12.07 1.20 7.44
CA VAL A 196 11.03 1.17 6.39
C VAL A 196 9.93 2.17 6.73
N TRP A 197 9.63 3.05 5.79
CA TRP A 197 8.59 4.07 5.90
C TRP A 197 7.33 3.66 5.13
N SER A 198 6.23 3.52 5.86
CA SER A 198 4.90 3.16 5.34
C SER A 198 3.79 4.01 5.95
N ALA A 199 4.15 5.11 6.64
CA ALA A 199 3.23 5.97 7.37
C ALA A 199 2.52 6.95 6.41
N GLY A 200 1.62 6.44 5.59
CA GLY A 200 0.68 7.27 4.83
C GLY A 200 1.17 7.72 3.46
N VAL A 201 0.23 8.35 2.76
CA VAL A 201 0.38 8.79 1.37
C VAL A 201 -0.09 10.24 1.24
N LYS A 202 0.38 10.91 0.19
CA LYS A 202 -0.08 12.24 -0.23
C LYS A 202 -0.48 12.18 -1.69
N THR A 203 -1.21 13.19 -2.13
CA THR A 203 -1.65 13.31 -3.51
C THR A 203 -0.49 13.34 -4.48
N ASN A 204 -0.71 12.78 -5.67
CA ASN A 204 0.29 12.82 -6.73
C ASN A 204 0.54 14.30 -7.14
N PRO A 205 1.81 14.77 -7.24
CA PRO A 205 2.14 16.14 -7.64
C PRO A 205 1.49 16.61 -8.94
N LEU A 206 1.19 15.69 -9.87
CA LEU A 206 0.46 16.00 -11.10
C LEU A 206 -0.84 16.78 -10.82
N LEU A 207 -1.54 16.48 -9.73
CA LEU A 207 -2.80 17.15 -9.41
C LEU A 207 -2.62 18.65 -9.18
N ALA A 208 -1.47 19.09 -8.67
CA ALA A 208 -1.19 20.51 -8.47
C ALA A 208 -1.17 21.31 -9.78
N THR A 209 -0.93 20.64 -10.92
CA THR A 209 -0.86 21.26 -12.25
C THR A 209 -2.22 21.45 -12.91
N ILE A 210 -3.26 20.81 -12.38
CA ILE A 210 -4.61 20.80 -12.97
C ILE A 210 -5.38 21.95 -12.36
N ASP A 211 -5.75 22.97 -13.12
CA ASP A 211 -6.44 24.16 -12.60
C ASP A 211 -7.94 23.93 -12.38
N LEU A 212 -8.25 23.05 -11.43
CA LEU A 212 -9.61 22.74 -10.97
C LEU A 212 -9.68 22.75 -9.44
N PRO A 213 -10.88 22.91 -8.84
CA PRO A 213 -11.07 22.88 -7.39
C PRO A 213 -10.55 21.61 -6.74
N LYS A 214 -9.87 21.78 -5.60
CA LYS A 214 -9.24 20.68 -4.83
C LYS A 214 -9.67 20.71 -3.37
N ALA A 215 -9.70 19.54 -2.75
CA ALA A 215 -9.79 19.40 -1.31
C ALA A 215 -8.49 19.89 -0.64
N LYS A 216 -8.55 20.08 0.69
CA LYS A 216 -7.40 20.53 1.50
C LYS A 216 -6.16 19.62 1.38
N ASP A 217 -6.35 18.35 1.05
CA ASP A 217 -5.29 17.37 0.85
C ASP A 217 -4.77 17.30 -0.60
N GLY A 218 -5.25 18.20 -1.47
CA GLY A 218 -4.82 18.34 -2.87
C GLY A 218 -5.56 17.45 -3.86
N ARG A 219 -6.53 16.62 -3.42
CA ARG A 219 -7.32 15.78 -4.33
C ARG A 219 -8.33 16.62 -5.11
N LEU A 220 -8.61 16.25 -6.37
CA LEU A 220 -9.64 16.93 -7.17
C LEU A 220 -11.02 16.72 -6.55
N LEU A 221 -11.79 17.80 -6.37
CA LEU A 221 -13.17 17.70 -5.95
C LEU A 221 -14.00 17.13 -7.11
N VAL A 222 -14.76 16.07 -6.83
CA VAL A 222 -15.62 15.43 -7.83
C VAL A 222 -17.07 15.37 -7.36
N ASP A 223 -17.99 15.46 -8.31
CA ASP A 223 -19.41 15.27 -8.05
C ASP A 223 -19.78 13.78 -7.89
N ALA A 224 -21.07 13.50 -7.64
CA ALA A 224 -21.58 12.15 -7.50
C ALA A 224 -21.38 11.27 -8.76
N ARG A 225 -21.02 11.85 -9.91
CA ARG A 225 -20.78 11.17 -11.19
C ARG A 225 -19.28 11.02 -11.49
N LEU A 226 -18.40 11.38 -10.54
CA LEU A 226 -16.94 11.40 -10.65
C LEU A 226 -16.40 12.49 -11.59
N ARG A 227 -17.21 13.50 -11.93
CA ARG A 227 -16.80 14.64 -12.74
C ARG A 227 -16.08 15.68 -11.90
N ALA A 228 -14.92 16.13 -12.34
CA ALA A 228 -14.18 17.20 -11.68
C ALA A 228 -14.83 18.55 -12.03
N ASP A 229 -15.16 19.35 -11.02
CA ASP A 229 -15.84 20.65 -11.19
C ASP A 229 -17.17 20.59 -12.01
N GLY A 230 -17.82 19.41 -12.03
CA GLY A 230 -19.05 19.19 -12.81
C GLY A 230 -18.86 19.11 -14.33
N ARG A 231 -17.60 19.13 -14.81
CA ARG A 231 -17.22 19.08 -16.22
C ARG A 231 -17.44 17.69 -16.84
N ASP A 232 -17.91 17.66 -18.09
CA ASP A 232 -18.15 16.40 -18.82
C ASP A 232 -16.88 15.85 -19.51
N ASP A 233 -15.85 16.68 -19.68
CA ASP A 233 -14.55 16.36 -20.27
C ASP A 233 -13.51 15.86 -19.25
N VAL A 234 -13.72 16.05 -17.94
CA VAL A 234 -12.75 15.68 -16.90
C VAL A 234 -13.39 14.82 -15.80
N LEU A 235 -12.94 13.57 -15.68
CA LEU A 235 -13.29 12.70 -14.56
C LEU A 235 -12.05 12.42 -13.71
N SER A 236 -12.23 12.21 -12.40
CA SER A 236 -11.15 11.80 -11.49
C SER A 236 -11.63 10.68 -10.58
N LEU A 237 -10.73 9.74 -10.24
CA LEU A 237 -11.06 8.61 -9.37
C LEU A 237 -9.86 8.14 -8.54
N GLY A 238 -10.13 7.25 -7.58
CA GLY A 238 -9.14 6.66 -6.69
C GLY A 238 -8.50 7.71 -5.81
N ASP A 239 -7.21 7.54 -5.54
CA ASP A 239 -6.50 8.41 -4.61
C ASP A 239 -6.36 9.87 -5.09
N ALA A 240 -6.69 10.16 -6.35
CA ALA A 240 -6.69 11.49 -6.94
C ALA A 240 -8.00 12.26 -6.74
N ALA A 241 -9.07 11.58 -6.34
CA ALA A 241 -10.40 12.16 -6.21
C ALA A 241 -10.82 12.30 -4.74
N ALA A 242 -11.40 13.45 -4.42
CA ALA A 242 -12.12 13.71 -3.19
C ALA A 242 -13.62 13.53 -3.45
N PHE A 243 -14.04 12.27 -3.62
CA PHE A 243 -15.45 11.92 -3.72
C PHE A 243 -16.12 12.02 -2.35
N ASP A 244 -17.13 12.90 -2.21
CA ASP A 244 -17.85 13.06 -0.96
C ASP A 244 -18.75 11.85 -0.65
N TYR A 245 -18.54 11.28 0.53
CA TYR A 245 -19.38 10.23 1.09
C TYR A 245 -19.75 10.61 2.52
N GLN A 246 -20.97 11.14 2.67
CA GLN A 246 -21.52 11.58 3.96
C GLN A 246 -20.72 12.71 4.61
N GLY A 247 -20.31 13.71 3.82
CA GLY A 247 -19.55 14.88 4.30
C GLY A 247 -18.06 14.61 4.53
N ARG A 248 -17.54 13.47 4.08
CA ARG A 248 -16.12 13.13 4.13
C ARG A 248 -15.68 12.49 2.82
N PRO A 249 -14.47 12.79 2.33
CA PRO A 249 -13.91 12.08 1.19
C PRO A 249 -13.74 10.57 1.47
N LEU A 250 -13.95 9.74 0.45
CA LEU A 250 -13.60 8.33 0.52
C LEU A 250 -12.10 8.12 0.82
N PRO A 251 -11.73 7.02 1.52
CA PRO A 251 -10.35 6.72 1.84
C PRO A 251 -9.55 6.30 0.59
N GLN A 252 -8.25 6.55 0.61
CA GLN A 252 -7.29 6.22 -0.45
C GLN A 252 -6.98 4.71 -0.45
N LEU A 253 -7.89 3.91 -1.01
CA LEU A 253 -7.83 2.45 -1.04
C LEU A 253 -8.01 1.92 -2.47
N ALA A 254 -7.27 0.87 -2.82
CA ALA A 254 -7.43 0.16 -4.09
C ALA A 254 -8.88 -0.34 -4.30
N GLN A 255 -9.56 -0.78 -3.23
CA GLN A 255 -10.97 -1.21 -3.29
C GLN A 255 -11.87 -0.07 -3.77
N VAL A 256 -11.66 1.17 -3.29
CA VAL A 256 -12.41 2.35 -3.71
C VAL A 256 -12.15 2.61 -5.19
N ALA A 257 -10.88 2.72 -5.59
CA ALA A 257 -10.48 2.99 -6.97
C ALA A 257 -11.06 1.97 -7.97
N VAL A 258 -11.02 0.66 -7.64
CA VAL A 258 -11.57 -0.40 -8.50
C VAL A 258 -13.10 -0.32 -8.62
N MET A 259 -13.79 0.10 -7.56
CA MET A 259 -15.25 0.27 -7.61
C MET A 259 -15.64 1.53 -8.40
N GLU A 260 -14.92 2.63 -8.20
CA GLU A 260 -15.09 3.88 -8.95
C GLU A 260 -14.78 3.68 -10.43
N ALA A 261 -13.74 2.92 -10.78
CA ALA A 261 -13.36 2.65 -12.17
C ALA A 261 -14.51 2.09 -13.02
N LYS A 262 -15.38 1.24 -12.44
CA LYS A 262 -16.57 0.71 -13.13
C LYS A 262 -17.64 1.78 -13.35
N ALA A 263 -17.74 2.76 -12.46
CA ALA A 263 -18.66 3.89 -12.61
C ALA A 263 -18.11 4.90 -13.61
N ALA A 264 -16.82 5.27 -13.47
CA ALA A 264 -16.12 6.15 -14.40
C ALA A 264 -16.20 5.62 -15.84
N ALA A 265 -15.91 4.34 -16.07
CA ALA A 265 -15.99 3.74 -17.41
C ALA A 265 -17.40 3.84 -18.03
N ARG A 266 -18.45 3.63 -17.23
CA ARG A 266 -19.84 3.81 -17.69
C ARG A 266 -20.18 5.26 -18.00
N ASN A 267 -19.71 6.18 -17.15
CA ASN A 267 -19.98 7.60 -17.30
C ASN A 267 -19.21 8.19 -18.49
N VAL A 268 -17.92 7.87 -18.68
CA VAL A 268 -17.17 8.25 -19.89
C VAL A 268 -17.90 7.75 -21.14
N ALA A 269 -18.32 6.49 -21.17
CA ALA A 269 -19.05 5.94 -22.32
C ALA A 269 -20.40 6.64 -22.59
N ALA A 270 -21.10 7.07 -21.53
CA ALA A 270 -22.34 7.85 -21.66
C ALA A 270 -22.04 9.25 -22.22
N LEU A 271 -21.06 9.96 -21.65
CA LEU A 271 -20.69 11.32 -22.03
C LEU A 271 -20.19 11.40 -23.47
N VAL A 272 -19.37 10.44 -23.91
CA VAL A 272 -18.93 10.31 -25.31
C VAL A 272 -20.11 10.14 -26.28
N ARG A 273 -21.23 9.55 -25.82
CA ARG A 273 -22.46 9.39 -26.61
C ARG A 273 -23.46 10.55 -26.44
N GLY A 274 -23.09 11.61 -25.73
CA GLY A 274 -24.00 12.72 -25.39
C GLY A 274 -25.13 12.30 -24.45
N GLN A 275 -24.95 11.22 -23.67
CA GLN A 275 -25.92 10.71 -22.71
C GLN A 275 -25.58 11.21 -21.30
N PRO A 276 -26.60 11.42 -20.43
CA PRO A 276 -26.36 11.89 -19.07
C PRO A 276 -25.56 10.86 -18.25
N ALA A 277 -24.55 11.35 -17.52
CA ALA A 277 -23.79 10.54 -16.58
C ALA A 277 -24.64 10.15 -15.34
N VAL A 278 -24.40 8.94 -14.82
CA VAL A 278 -25.19 8.33 -13.75
C VAL A 278 -24.46 8.45 -12.41
N PRO A 279 -25.14 8.82 -11.31
CA PRO A 279 -24.53 8.86 -9.99
C PRO A 279 -23.91 7.52 -9.56
N TYR A 280 -22.69 7.60 -9.06
CA TYR A 280 -22.00 6.53 -8.36
C TYR A 280 -22.50 6.42 -6.92
N VAL A 281 -22.74 5.17 -6.49
CA VAL A 281 -23.11 4.86 -5.11
C VAL A 281 -22.04 3.94 -4.54
N TYR A 282 -21.25 4.47 -3.61
CA TYR A 282 -20.26 3.68 -2.89
C TYR A 282 -20.95 2.64 -1.99
N ARG A 283 -20.52 1.39 -2.11
CA ARG A 283 -20.94 0.29 -1.25
C ARG A 283 -19.71 -0.35 -0.63
N ARG A 284 -19.49 -0.06 0.65
CA ARG A 284 -18.40 -0.66 1.43
C ARG A 284 -18.56 -2.19 1.44
N LYS A 285 -17.48 -2.91 1.13
CA LYS A 285 -17.45 -4.39 1.15
C LYS A 285 -16.85 -4.97 2.44
N GLY A 286 -16.16 -4.12 3.18
CA GLY A 286 -15.36 -4.46 4.34
C GLY A 286 -13.87 -4.45 4.03
N ASP A 287 -13.06 -4.83 5.01
CA ASP A 287 -11.60 -4.74 4.99
C ASP A 287 -10.94 -6.08 5.30
N LEU A 288 -9.82 -6.34 4.64
CA LEU A 288 -9.03 -7.57 4.81
C LEU A 288 -7.60 -7.21 5.15
N ILE A 289 -6.97 -7.98 6.05
CA ILE A 289 -5.57 -7.77 6.46
C ILE A 289 -4.84 -9.11 6.53
N ALA A 290 -3.72 -9.24 5.82
CA ALA A 290 -2.84 -10.39 5.96
C ALA A 290 -2.05 -10.32 7.27
N LEU A 291 -1.93 -11.43 7.97
CA LEU A 291 -1.30 -11.51 9.28
C LEU A 291 -0.28 -12.66 9.30
N GLY A 292 0.50 -12.72 8.21
CA GLY A 292 1.51 -13.73 7.95
C GLY A 292 1.04 -14.80 6.95
N ARG A 293 1.70 -15.96 6.97
CA ARG A 293 1.57 -17.06 6.01
C ARG A 293 0.24 -17.79 6.13
N THR A 294 -0.32 -17.91 7.33
CA THR A 294 -1.50 -18.75 7.63
C THR A 294 -2.55 -18.05 8.49
N ASN A 295 -2.47 -16.73 8.64
CA ASN A 295 -3.42 -15.97 9.45
C ASN A 295 -3.81 -14.68 8.73
N ALA A 296 -5.04 -14.24 8.93
CA ALA A 296 -5.56 -12.99 8.42
C ALA A 296 -6.68 -12.48 9.35
N GLY A 297 -7.03 -11.20 9.20
CA GLY A 297 -8.27 -10.64 9.68
C GLY A 297 -9.17 -10.32 8.49
N ALA A 298 -10.46 -10.61 8.59
CA ALA A 298 -11.43 -10.24 7.58
C ALA A 298 -12.67 -9.64 8.24
N GLU A 299 -13.04 -8.45 7.79
CA GLU A 299 -14.31 -7.82 8.11
C GLU A 299 -15.14 -7.76 6.84
N LEU A 300 -16.37 -8.28 6.93
CA LEU A 300 -17.30 -8.36 5.82
C LEU A 300 -18.49 -7.46 6.13
N ALA A 301 -18.66 -6.42 5.30
CA ALA A 301 -19.77 -5.49 5.45
C ALA A 301 -21.08 -6.15 5.00
N LEU A 302 -22.12 -6.04 5.83
CA LEU A 302 -23.47 -6.50 5.55
C LEU A 302 -24.44 -5.31 5.47
N VAL A 303 -25.68 -5.56 5.07
CA VAL A 303 -26.74 -4.53 5.01
C VAL A 303 -26.98 -3.91 6.39
N ARG A 304 -26.84 -4.68 7.47
CA ARG A 304 -26.91 -4.24 8.86
C ARG A 304 -25.67 -4.69 9.62
N GLY A 305 -24.67 -3.80 9.72
CA GLY A 305 -23.43 -4.04 10.46
C GLY A 305 -22.38 -4.82 9.67
N SER A 306 -21.47 -5.49 10.39
CA SER A 306 -20.42 -6.30 9.77
C SER A 306 -19.98 -7.47 10.63
N VAL A 307 -19.59 -8.55 9.96
CA VAL A 307 -19.06 -9.76 10.56
C VAL A 307 -17.55 -9.70 10.49
N VAL A 308 -16.88 -10.01 11.61
CA VAL A 308 -15.42 -10.05 11.69
C VAL A 308 -14.97 -11.46 12.02
N MET A 309 -13.99 -11.95 11.28
CA MET A 309 -13.37 -13.24 11.47
C MET A 309 -11.84 -13.12 11.47
N SER A 310 -11.17 -14.08 12.09
CA SER A 310 -9.71 -14.15 12.19
C SER A 310 -9.19 -15.56 11.95
N GLY A 311 -7.90 -15.71 11.72
CA GLY A 311 -7.26 -17.04 11.61
C GLY A 311 -7.43 -17.65 10.23
N LEU A 312 -7.47 -18.98 10.17
CA LEU A 312 -7.56 -19.74 8.93
C LEU A 312 -8.83 -19.42 8.10
N PRO A 313 -10.04 -19.29 8.68
CA PRO A 313 -11.21 -18.92 7.89
C PRO A 313 -11.07 -17.56 7.19
N ALA A 314 -10.57 -16.56 7.93
CA ALA A 314 -10.29 -15.23 7.38
C ALA A 314 -9.20 -15.27 6.31
N TRP A 315 -8.18 -16.12 6.50
CA TRP A 315 -7.08 -16.29 5.56
C TRP A 315 -7.55 -16.93 4.25
N THR A 316 -8.49 -17.88 4.30
CA THR A 316 -9.11 -18.45 3.10
C THR A 316 -9.92 -17.41 2.34
N VAL A 317 -10.70 -16.57 3.05
CA VAL A 317 -11.43 -15.45 2.44
C VAL A 317 -10.47 -14.45 1.80
N TRP A 318 -9.38 -14.10 2.50
CA TRP A 318 -8.34 -13.20 2.00
C TRP A 318 -7.73 -13.75 0.70
N ARG A 319 -7.26 -15.01 0.71
CA ARG A 319 -6.67 -15.66 -0.47
C ARG A 319 -7.65 -15.73 -1.64
N GLY A 320 -8.89 -16.13 -1.38
CA GLY A 320 -9.95 -16.23 -2.39
C GLY A 320 -10.24 -14.87 -3.03
N ASN A 321 -10.39 -13.82 -2.23
CA ASN A 321 -10.65 -12.47 -2.73
C ASN A 321 -9.50 -11.96 -3.61
N TYR A 322 -8.24 -12.04 -3.15
CA TYR A 322 -7.09 -11.58 -3.93
C TYR A 322 -6.91 -12.36 -5.23
N LEU A 323 -7.17 -13.67 -5.21
CA LEU A 323 -7.15 -14.49 -6.40
C LEU A 323 -8.18 -14.03 -7.45
N LEU A 324 -9.39 -13.67 -7.01
CA LEU A 324 -10.44 -13.17 -7.90
C LEU A 324 -10.11 -11.76 -8.44
N GLN A 325 -9.40 -10.94 -7.66
CA GLN A 325 -9.01 -9.58 -8.06
C GLN A 325 -7.87 -9.55 -9.10
N LEU A 326 -7.03 -10.58 -9.17
CA LEU A 326 -5.98 -10.66 -10.19
C LEU A 326 -6.58 -10.74 -11.59
N LEU A 327 -6.10 -9.85 -12.46
CA LEU A 327 -6.50 -9.81 -13.86
C LEU A 327 -5.73 -10.88 -14.64
N GLY A 328 -6.47 -11.80 -15.27
CA GLY A 328 -5.93 -12.86 -16.13
C GLY A 328 -5.74 -14.21 -15.44
N VAL A 329 -6.16 -15.28 -16.12
CA VAL A 329 -6.12 -16.66 -15.61
C VAL A 329 -4.70 -17.15 -15.32
N ARG A 330 -3.70 -16.74 -16.13
CA ARG A 330 -2.29 -17.08 -15.92
C ARG A 330 -1.73 -16.49 -14.63
N ASN A 331 -2.00 -15.21 -14.35
CA ASN A 331 -1.56 -14.57 -13.10
C ASN A 331 -2.18 -15.23 -11.87
N ARG A 332 -3.47 -15.64 -11.98
CA ARG A 332 -4.16 -16.41 -10.94
C ARG A 332 -3.53 -17.77 -10.71
N ALA A 333 -3.25 -18.52 -11.78
CA ALA A 333 -2.64 -19.85 -11.71
C ALA A 333 -1.20 -19.80 -11.18
N THR A 334 -0.39 -18.82 -11.61
CA THR A 334 0.97 -18.61 -11.10
C THR A 334 0.95 -18.28 -9.61
N LEU A 335 0.09 -17.34 -9.17
CA LEU A 335 0.02 -17.01 -7.75
C LEU A 335 -0.47 -18.19 -6.90
N LEU A 336 -1.48 -18.94 -7.39
CA LEU A 336 -1.92 -20.18 -6.74
C LEU A 336 -0.76 -21.18 -6.62
N MET A 337 0.02 -21.36 -7.68
CA MET A 337 1.16 -22.26 -7.69
C MET A 337 2.26 -21.79 -6.73
N GLU A 338 2.61 -20.50 -6.73
CA GLU A 338 3.55 -19.90 -5.77
C GLU A 338 3.06 -20.06 -4.33
N TRP A 339 1.77 -19.90 -4.09
CA TRP A 339 1.16 -20.10 -2.78
C TRP A 339 1.19 -21.55 -2.30
N VAL A 340 1.00 -22.50 -3.21
CA VAL A 340 1.12 -23.94 -2.93
C VAL A 340 2.58 -24.30 -2.71
N LEU A 341 3.47 -23.91 -3.61
CA LEU A 341 4.90 -24.17 -3.50
C LEU A 341 5.46 -23.56 -2.21
N SER A 342 5.22 -22.28 -1.92
CA SER A 342 5.69 -21.64 -0.67
C SER A 342 5.09 -22.24 0.61
N TYR A 343 3.93 -22.92 0.52
CA TYR A 343 3.39 -23.68 1.64
C TYR A 343 4.24 -24.92 1.95
N PHE A 344 4.73 -25.62 0.91
CA PHE A 344 5.48 -26.87 1.02
C PHE A 344 7.02 -26.71 1.03
N SER A 345 7.59 -25.76 0.30
CA SER A 345 9.04 -25.59 0.11
C SER A 345 9.67 -24.43 0.89
N GLY A 346 8.87 -23.65 1.64
CA GLY A 346 9.33 -22.39 2.24
C GLY A 346 9.41 -21.25 1.20
N ARG A 347 9.67 -20.01 1.64
CA ARG A 347 9.85 -18.90 0.69
C ARG A 347 11.22 -19.02 0.03
N LEU A 348 11.29 -18.92 -1.29
CA LEU A 348 12.56 -18.89 -2.02
C LEU A 348 13.35 -17.62 -1.64
N VAL A 349 14.48 -17.82 -0.98
CA VAL A 349 15.48 -16.77 -0.71
C VAL A 349 16.63 -17.03 -1.68
N ALA A 350 16.40 -16.70 -2.95
CA ALA A 350 17.46 -16.66 -3.95
C ALA A 350 17.54 -15.22 -4.45
N ASP A 351 18.71 -14.60 -4.40
CA ASP A 351 18.97 -13.40 -5.20
C ASP A 351 18.86 -13.83 -6.66
N ALA A 352 17.65 -13.72 -7.23
CA ALA A 352 17.47 -13.92 -8.66
C ALA A 352 18.13 -12.73 -9.36
N PRO A 353 19.01 -12.96 -10.35
CA PRO A 353 19.70 -11.91 -11.08
C PRO A 353 18.74 -10.99 -11.84
#